data_AF-A0A2Z6RZI8-F1
#
_entry.id   AF-A0A2Z6RZI8-F1
#
_cell.length_a   1.000
_cell.length_b   1.000
_cell.length_c   1.000
_cell.angle_alpha   90.00
_cell.angle_beta   90.00
_cell.angle_gamma   90.00
#
_symmetry.space_group_name_H-M   'P 1'
#
loop_
_entity.id
_entity.type
_entity.pdbx_description
1 polymer ?
#
loop_
_entity_poly.entity_id
_entity_poly.type
_entity_poly.pdbx_seq_one_letter_code
_entity_poly.pdbx_strand_id
1 'polypeptide(L)'
;MGSIKPKSKGSCENCRVIEWCNSCNNEYYIYFKSICGSCNGIIRLLCNKCENPDWSNWSSGNKIVDDFIKECNKQSETLKWIPYNQFSEITYIVKGGFGEIYKAKWKGIYDVALKKLYNSQDITKVFLNEVKNYIHCTESNRNNNSRYSSLIRFYGISYDSITQDFIMVTEYADKGNIKKNIMNHAKFVLSNIPGDRYHYEISTNENIIYDISRGLNIIHNSGLVHCDLHTGNILQNSFSAIVISDFGLSQPANISTSIKSSGIYGVVPYIAPEIFLGKQYTPASDIYSLGIIIWVLHSFEEPFNNKDLDANLILDIIRGLRPQISPKMGIPNHIVDLMKKCWDSDPKNRQTAQQIMETLENRETGPNETFLANSHRKKYSLLKTMNLVDNHPGTCYTSRYLSFQRVKDHLAKLTIEDSGQNDLSLPTSINDDNMRDFGDKIIALPTLPDTSSS
;
A
#
# COMPACT_ATOMS: atom_id res chain seq x y z
N MET A 1 -10.80 -44.30 27.71
CA MET A 1 -9.76 -43.24 27.73
C MET A 1 -8.84 -43.46 26.54
N GLY A 2 -8.67 -42.45 25.70
CA GLY A 2 -7.84 -42.52 24.49
C GLY A 2 -8.13 -41.34 23.56
N SER A 3 -7.95 -40.13 24.08
CA SER A 3 -8.17 -38.85 23.40
C SER A 3 -7.32 -38.72 22.13
N ILE A 4 -7.96 -38.58 20.98
CA ILE A 4 -7.33 -38.19 19.71
C ILE A 4 -7.11 -36.68 19.76
N LYS A 5 -5.85 -36.24 19.93
CA LYS A 5 -5.45 -34.84 19.76
C LYS A 5 -5.31 -34.53 18.26
N PRO A 6 -5.78 -33.37 17.77
CA PRO A 6 -5.53 -32.95 16.40
C PRO A 6 -4.04 -32.65 16.18
N LYS A 7 -3.48 -33.20 15.09
CA LYS A 7 -2.12 -32.89 14.64
C LYS A 7 -2.08 -31.42 14.21
N SER A 8 -1.35 -30.60 14.95
CA SER A 8 -0.92 -29.27 14.52
C SER A 8 -0.17 -29.41 13.18
N LYS A 9 -0.53 -28.59 12.17
CA LYS A 9 0.30 -28.39 10.97
C LYS A 9 1.59 -27.68 11.40
N GLY A 10 2.55 -28.48 11.86
CA GLY A 10 3.85 -28.02 12.32
C GLY A 10 4.74 -27.58 11.15
N SER A 11 5.46 -26.49 11.36
CA SER A 11 6.60 -26.08 10.56
C SER A 11 7.58 -27.24 10.37
N CYS A 12 8.04 -27.47 9.14
CA CYS A 12 9.05 -28.48 8.81
C CYS A 12 10.32 -28.30 9.66
N GLU A 13 10.64 -29.28 10.52
CA GLU A 13 11.84 -29.27 11.37
C GLU A 13 13.14 -29.30 10.55
N ASN A 14 13.12 -29.84 9.32
CA ASN A 14 14.29 -29.94 8.42
C ASN A 14 14.63 -28.65 7.66
N CYS A 15 13.84 -27.58 7.80
CA CYS A 15 14.10 -26.28 7.14
C CYS A 15 14.98 -25.34 7.98
N ARG A 16 15.44 -25.76 9.16
CA ARG A 16 16.33 -24.97 10.03
C ARG A 16 17.78 -25.39 9.81
N VAL A 17 18.53 -24.63 9.01
CA VAL A 17 19.99 -24.80 8.88
C VAL A 17 20.69 -23.60 9.51
N ILE A 18 21.72 -23.89 10.32
CA ILE A 18 22.62 -22.91 10.96
C ILE A 18 23.73 -22.60 9.95
N GLU A 19 23.86 -21.37 9.46
CA GLU A 19 24.99 -20.96 8.61
C GLU A 19 25.69 -19.69 9.14
N TRP A 20 27.01 -19.63 8.89
CA TRP A 20 27.90 -18.52 9.22
C TRP A 20 27.65 -17.32 8.29
N CYS A 21 27.55 -16.10 8.84
CA CYS A 21 27.44 -14.90 8.01
C CYS A 21 28.83 -14.42 7.55
N ASN A 22 29.20 -14.72 6.31
CA ASN A 22 30.48 -14.29 5.73
C ASN A 22 30.66 -12.75 5.69
N SER A 23 29.58 -11.98 5.74
CA SER A 23 29.64 -10.50 5.72
C SER A 23 29.99 -9.86 7.07
N CYS A 24 29.70 -10.51 8.21
CA CYS A 24 29.98 -9.96 9.54
C CYS A 24 30.79 -10.90 10.46
N ASN A 25 31.24 -12.04 9.92
CA ASN A 25 32.13 -13.01 10.56
C ASN A 25 31.67 -13.43 11.98
N ASN A 26 30.37 -13.71 12.14
CA ASN A 26 29.75 -14.12 13.40
C ASN A 26 28.74 -15.25 13.19
N GLU A 27 28.55 -16.06 14.23
CA GLU A 27 27.45 -17.02 14.36
C GLU A 27 26.20 -16.30 14.90
N TYR A 28 25.01 -16.61 14.35
CA TYR A 28 23.62 -16.44 14.86
C TYR A 28 22.59 -16.00 13.75
N TYR A 29 21.56 -16.87 13.61
CA TYR A 29 20.48 -17.22 12.61
C TYR A 29 19.61 -16.12 11.93
N ILE A 30 18.81 -16.32 10.84
CA ILE A 30 18.18 -17.48 10.15
C ILE A 30 18.35 -17.37 8.61
N TYR A 31 18.75 -18.46 7.91
CA TYR A 31 18.58 -18.62 6.46
C TYR A 31 17.65 -19.79 6.15
N PHE A 32 16.84 -19.69 5.09
CA PHE A 32 16.29 -20.86 4.41
C PHE A 32 17.14 -21.10 3.16
N LYS A 33 18.07 -22.05 3.25
CA LYS A 33 18.82 -22.52 2.09
C LYS A 33 18.75 -24.03 2.00
N SER A 34 17.68 -24.52 1.38
CA SER A 34 17.70 -25.68 0.50
C SER A 34 16.39 -25.72 -0.26
N ILE A 35 16.43 -26.16 -1.51
CA ILE A 35 15.24 -26.58 -2.23
C ILE A 35 14.65 -27.74 -1.43
N CYS A 36 13.62 -27.47 -0.63
CA CYS A 36 12.76 -28.54 -0.18
C CYS A 36 11.93 -28.96 -1.39
N GLY A 37 12.09 -30.21 -1.84
CA GLY A 37 11.32 -30.78 -2.95
C GLY A 37 9.80 -30.73 -2.76
N SER A 38 9.32 -30.33 -1.57
CA SER A 38 7.91 -30.14 -1.23
C SER A 38 7.46 -28.66 -1.23
N CYS A 39 8.35 -27.66 -1.12
CA CYS A 39 7.95 -26.24 -1.01
C CYS A 39 8.70 -25.21 -1.90
N ASN A 40 9.65 -25.63 -2.74
CA ASN A 40 10.16 -24.89 -3.91
C ASN A 40 10.57 -23.40 -3.73
N GLY A 41 10.91 -22.94 -2.52
CA GLY A 41 11.25 -21.54 -2.24
C GLY A 41 12.68 -21.36 -1.72
N ILE A 42 13.42 -20.40 -2.29
CA ILE A 42 14.67 -19.86 -1.74
C ILE A 42 14.33 -18.54 -1.04
N ILE A 43 14.78 -18.35 0.20
CA ILE A 43 14.52 -17.12 0.97
C ILE A 43 15.85 -16.58 1.52
N ARG A 44 16.15 -15.31 1.25
CA ARG A 44 17.29 -14.58 1.86
C ARG A 44 16.76 -13.58 2.90
N LEU A 45 17.06 -13.81 4.17
CA LEU A 45 16.81 -12.87 5.27
C LEU A 45 18.13 -12.18 5.68
N LEU A 46 18.05 -10.92 6.10
CA LEU A 46 19.19 -10.22 6.69
C LEU A 46 19.48 -10.77 8.09
N CYS A 47 20.75 -11.02 8.41
CA CYS A 47 21.18 -11.37 9.78
C CYS A 47 21.01 -10.15 10.70
N ASN A 48 20.55 -10.34 11.95
CA ASN A 48 20.32 -9.26 12.92
C ASN A 48 21.51 -8.30 13.09
N LYS A 49 22.76 -8.77 13.01
CA LYS A 49 23.96 -7.92 13.10
C LYS A 49 24.28 -7.20 11.78
N CYS A 50 23.89 -7.77 10.64
CA CYS A 50 23.96 -7.09 9.34
C CYS A 50 22.83 -6.06 9.15
N GLU A 51 21.68 -6.31 9.78
CA GLU A 51 20.60 -5.32 9.95
C GLU A 51 21.03 -4.23 10.93
N ASN A 52 21.64 -4.59 12.07
CA ASN A 52 22.08 -3.67 13.13
C ASN A 52 23.61 -3.69 13.34
N PRO A 53 24.42 -3.20 12.39
CA PRO A 53 25.82 -2.91 12.66
C PRO A 53 25.96 -1.94 13.84
N ASP A 54 27.08 -1.98 14.55
CA ASP A 54 27.43 -0.94 15.52
C ASP A 54 27.70 0.36 14.76
N TRP A 55 26.68 1.22 14.73
CA TRP A 55 26.70 2.51 14.06
C TRP A 55 26.98 3.63 15.09
N SER A 56 27.92 3.44 16.01
CA SER A 56 28.28 4.49 16.95
C SER A 56 28.99 5.69 16.30
N ASN A 57 29.60 5.51 15.12
CA ASN A 57 30.46 6.52 14.45
C ASN A 57 30.10 6.84 12.98
N TRP A 58 28.81 6.80 12.58
CA TRP A 58 28.40 7.21 11.22
C TRP A 58 28.09 8.71 11.12
N SER A 59 28.22 9.25 9.91
CA SER A 59 27.66 10.54 9.50
C SER A 59 27.28 10.44 8.02
N SER A 60 26.20 11.12 7.64
CA SER A 60 25.80 11.29 6.24
C SER A 60 26.61 12.36 5.51
N GLY A 61 27.38 13.18 6.24
CA GLY A 61 27.96 14.42 5.73
C GLY A 61 26.95 15.57 5.61
N ASN A 62 25.67 15.33 5.92
CA ASN A 62 24.62 16.34 5.96
C ASN A 62 24.08 16.49 7.39
N LYS A 63 24.30 17.66 8.00
CA LYS A 63 23.92 17.92 9.39
C LYS A 63 22.42 17.76 9.65
N ILE A 64 21.56 18.16 8.71
CA ILE A 64 20.10 18.07 8.87
C ILE A 64 19.67 16.61 8.95
N VAL A 65 20.22 15.76 8.08
CA VAL A 65 19.96 14.30 8.08
C VAL A 65 20.51 13.67 9.35
N ASP A 66 21.73 14.02 9.74
CA ASP A 66 22.36 13.47 10.94
C ASP A 66 21.55 13.80 12.20
N ASP A 67 21.14 15.06 12.34
CA ASP A 67 20.32 15.53 13.46
C ASP A 67 18.94 14.86 13.45
N PHE A 68 18.30 14.73 12.28
CA PHE A 68 17.02 14.04 12.12
C PHE A 68 17.09 12.56 12.52
N ILE A 69 18.09 11.81 12.04
CA ILE A 69 18.25 10.39 12.39
C ILE A 69 18.54 10.25 13.89
N LYS A 70 19.40 11.10 14.47
CA LYS A 70 19.66 11.11 15.91
C LYS A 70 18.38 11.38 16.70
N GLU A 71 17.57 12.35 16.27
CA GLU A 71 16.29 12.68 16.91
C GLU A 71 15.32 11.50 16.88
N CYS A 72 15.10 10.88 15.71
CA CYS A 72 14.27 9.68 15.60
C CYS A 72 14.78 8.55 16.50
N ASN A 73 16.10 8.35 16.57
CA ASN A 73 16.69 7.26 17.32
C ASN A 73 16.76 7.48 18.85
N LYS A 74 16.50 8.69 19.36
CA LYS A 74 16.43 8.93 20.82
C LYS A 74 15.37 8.07 21.50
N GLN A 75 14.25 7.82 20.82
CA GLN A 75 13.14 7.04 21.35
C GLN A 75 13.29 5.56 21.01
N SER A 76 13.96 5.24 19.91
CA SER A 76 13.96 3.89 19.33
C SER A 76 14.97 3.78 18.18
N GLU A 77 15.92 2.84 18.26
CA GLU A 77 16.95 2.63 17.22
C GLU A 77 16.37 1.96 15.95
N THR A 78 15.56 2.68 15.18
CA THR A 78 14.89 2.20 13.96
C THR A 78 15.53 2.72 12.68
N LEU A 79 15.89 4.00 12.67
CA LEU A 79 16.29 4.70 11.45
C LEU A 79 17.80 4.60 11.24
N LYS A 80 18.21 4.16 10.05
CA LYS A 80 19.63 3.95 9.72
C LYS A 80 20.06 4.80 8.55
N TRP A 81 21.32 5.25 8.61
CA TRP A 81 22.05 5.71 7.44
C TRP A 81 22.71 4.53 6.73
N ILE A 82 22.48 4.40 5.43
CA ILE A 82 23.05 3.33 4.61
C ILE A 82 23.95 3.97 3.56
N PRO A 83 25.29 3.78 3.64
CA PRO A 83 26.20 4.30 2.64
C PRO A 83 25.88 3.78 1.24
N TYR A 84 25.75 4.68 0.26
CA TYR A 84 25.32 4.33 -1.10
C TYR A 84 26.25 3.35 -1.81
N ASN A 85 27.55 3.39 -1.51
CA ASN A 85 28.54 2.45 -2.05
C ASN A 85 28.33 0.99 -1.64
N GLN A 86 27.39 0.70 -0.73
CA GLN A 86 26.99 -0.67 -0.39
C GLN A 86 25.96 -1.25 -1.37
N PHE A 87 25.46 -0.47 -2.32
CA PHE A 87 24.53 -0.94 -3.34
C PHE A 87 25.26 -1.30 -4.63
N SER A 88 24.95 -2.47 -5.17
CA SER A 88 25.42 -2.95 -6.47
C SER A 88 24.24 -3.44 -7.32
N GLU A 89 24.48 -3.77 -8.59
CA GLU A 89 23.44 -4.30 -9.50
C GLU A 89 22.16 -3.42 -9.54
N ILE A 90 22.34 -2.11 -9.56
CA ILE A 90 21.24 -1.15 -9.52
C ILE A 90 20.52 -1.19 -10.88
N THR A 91 19.23 -1.49 -10.86
CA THR A 91 18.38 -1.64 -12.04
C THR A 91 17.11 -0.82 -11.87
N TYR A 92 16.77 -0.02 -12.88
CA TYR A 92 15.53 0.74 -12.89
C TYR A 92 14.32 -0.19 -12.98
N ILE A 93 13.28 0.07 -12.18
CA ILE A 93 12.06 -0.74 -12.14
C ILE A 93 10.88 0.04 -12.72
N VAL A 94 10.56 1.20 -12.14
CA VAL A 94 9.35 1.94 -12.51
C VAL A 94 9.43 3.41 -12.08
N LYS A 95 8.72 4.24 -12.83
CA LYS A 95 8.44 5.65 -12.54
C LYS A 95 7.05 5.77 -11.89
N GLY A 96 6.99 6.37 -10.72
CA GLY A 96 5.76 6.66 -9.98
C GLY A 96 5.38 8.15 -10.03
N GLY A 97 4.31 8.50 -9.31
CA GLY A 97 3.83 9.88 -9.21
C GLY A 97 4.76 10.81 -8.44
N PHE A 98 5.55 10.27 -7.50
CA PHE A 98 6.41 11.04 -6.59
C PHE A 98 7.91 10.78 -6.78
N GLY A 99 8.29 9.86 -7.66
CA GLY A 99 9.68 9.50 -7.85
C GLY A 99 9.88 8.25 -8.69
N GLU A 100 11.08 7.69 -8.60
CA GLU A 100 11.51 6.51 -9.33
C GLU A 100 11.94 5.41 -8.36
N ILE A 101 11.65 4.16 -8.73
CA ILE A 101 12.04 2.98 -7.97
C ILE A 101 13.09 2.20 -8.74
N TYR A 102 14.17 1.87 -8.05
CA TYR A 102 15.22 0.99 -8.54
C TYR A 102 15.30 -0.25 -7.63
N LYS A 103 15.71 -1.38 -8.19
CA LYS A 103 16.14 -2.56 -7.45
C LYS A 103 17.65 -2.54 -7.34
N ALA A 104 18.18 -2.89 -6.18
CA ALA A 104 19.62 -3.05 -5.98
C ALA A 104 19.95 -4.25 -5.09
N LYS A 105 21.21 -4.70 -5.14
CA LYS A 105 21.81 -5.59 -4.16
C LYS A 105 22.49 -4.78 -3.06
N TRP A 106 21.98 -4.85 -1.85
CA TRP A 106 22.65 -4.33 -0.66
C TRP A 106 23.67 -5.33 -0.13
N LYS A 107 24.93 -4.89 0.04
CA LYS A 107 26.09 -5.71 0.43
C LYS A 107 26.30 -6.93 -0.47
N GLY A 108 25.88 -6.84 -1.74
CA GLY A 108 25.95 -7.94 -2.73
C GLY A 108 25.01 -9.13 -2.46
N ILE A 109 24.17 -9.10 -1.43
CA ILE A 109 23.40 -10.26 -0.98
C ILE A 109 21.90 -10.01 -1.07
N TYR A 110 21.44 -8.85 -0.62
CA TYR A 110 20.05 -8.58 -0.30
C TYR A 110 19.38 -7.73 -1.36
N ASP A 111 18.23 -8.17 -1.87
CA ASP A 111 17.42 -7.34 -2.77
C ASP A 111 16.71 -6.25 -1.97
N VAL A 112 16.94 -4.98 -2.35
CA VAL A 112 16.31 -3.80 -1.77
C VAL A 112 15.71 -2.94 -2.87
N ALA A 113 14.67 -2.19 -2.52
CA ALA A 113 14.14 -1.13 -3.36
C ALA A 113 14.75 0.21 -2.93
N LEU A 114 15.23 0.97 -3.91
CA LEU A 114 15.73 2.33 -3.73
C LEU A 114 14.68 3.28 -4.32
N LYS A 115 13.98 4.02 -3.46
CA LYS A 115 13.02 5.05 -3.86
C LYS A 115 13.71 6.40 -3.89
N LYS A 116 13.89 6.95 -5.09
CA LYS A 116 14.37 8.32 -5.33
C LYS A 116 13.17 9.22 -5.53
N LEU A 117 12.93 10.20 -4.65
CA LEU A 117 11.85 11.18 -4.87
C LEU A 117 12.29 12.20 -5.92
N TYR A 118 11.35 12.76 -6.67
CA TYR A 118 11.68 13.89 -7.55
C TYR A 118 12.16 15.09 -6.72
N ASN A 119 13.16 15.79 -7.23
CA ASN A 119 13.78 16.94 -6.57
C ASN A 119 14.31 16.60 -5.16
N SER A 120 14.80 15.38 -4.95
CA SER A 120 15.37 14.95 -3.68
C SER A 120 16.83 15.36 -3.48
N GLN A 121 17.34 16.27 -4.32
CA GLN A 121 18.65 16.91 -4.16
C GLN A 121 18.76 17.66 -2.84
N ASP A 122 17.66 18.33 -2.46
CA ASP A 122 17.51 18.98 -1.18
C ASP A 122 16.58 18.17 -0.27
N ILE A 123 16.91 18.12 1.02
CA ILE A 123 16.05 17.44 1.98
C ILE A 123 14.79 18.26 2.23
N THR A 124 13.65 17.72 1.80
CA THR A 124 12.35 18.40 1.93
C THR A 124 11.58 17.90 3.15
N LYS A 125 10.66 18.73 3.65
CA LYS A 125 9.70 18.31 4.68
C LYS A 125 8.86 17.09 4.24
N VAL A 126 8.59 16.97 2.95
CA VAL A 126 7.86 15.83 2.37
C VAL A 126 8.64 14.54 2.55
N PHE A 127 9.93 14.54 2.17
CA PHE A 127 10.82 13.39 2.37
C PHE A 127 10.89 12.98 3.84
N LEU A 128 11.17 13.95 4.72
CA LEU A 128 11.30 13.69 6.15
C LEU A 128 9.99 13.18 6.79
N ASN A 129 8.85 13.72 6.37
CA ASN A 129 7.55 13.27 6.85
C ASN A 129 7.25 11.82 6.41
N GLU A 130 7.56 11.46 5.16
CA GLU A 130 7.39 10.07 4.72
C GLU A 130 8.24 9.10 5.56
N VAL A 131 9.50 9.46 5.83
CA VAL A 131 10.36 8.66 6.72
C VAL A 131 9.81 8.57 8.14
N LYS A 132 9.33 9.68 8.72
CA LYS A 132 8.68 9.69 10.05
C LYS A 132 7.48 8.75 10.09
N ASN A 133 6.65 8.76 9.05
CA ASN A 133 5.46 7.90 8.96
C ASN A 133 5.83 6.41 8.95
N TYR A 134 6.88 6.02 8.21
CA TYR A 134 7.39 4.64 8.24
C TYR A 134 7.82 4.20 9.64
N ILE A 135 8.60 5.05 10.32
CA ILE A 135 9.11 4.77 11.68
C ILE A 135 7.96 4.62 12.66
N HIS A 136 7.03 5.58 12.66
CA HIS A 136 5.92 5.60 13.59
C HIS A 136 5.01 4.36 13.46
N CYS A 137 4.68 3.97 12.24
CA CYS A 137 3.92 2.73 11.97
C CYS A 137 4.69 1.48 12.40
N THR A 138 6.00 1.44 12.17
CA THR A 138 6.84 0.29 12.51
C THR A 138 6.94 0.11 14.04
N GLU A 139 7.08 1.20 14.77
CA GLU A 139 7.18 1.21 16.24
C GLU A 139 5.88 0.77 16.91
N SER A 140 4.74 1.30 16.43
CA SER A 140 3.42 0.92 16.91
C SER A 140 3.13 -0.57 16.74
N ASN A 141 3.79 -1.23 15.77
CA ASN A 141 3.65 -2.66 15.51
C ASN A 141 4.64 -3.56 16.27
N ARG A 142 5.63 -3.02 17.00
CA ARG A 142 6.67 -3.82 17.67
C ARG A 142 6.15 -4.80 18.72
N ASN A 143 4.99 -4.49 19.32
CA ASN A 143 4.37 -5.35 20.34
C ASN A 143 3.59 -6.54 19.74
N ASN A 144 3.34 -6.52 18.43
CA ASN A 144 2.72 -7.64 17.73
C ASN A 144 3.82 -8.63 17.33
N ASN A 145 3.87 -9.76 18.03
CA ASN A 145 4.83 -10.86 17.82
C ASN A 145 4.63 -11.61 16.47
N SER A 146 4.00 -10.96 15.48
CA SER A 146 3.78 -11.49 14.13
C SER A 146 5.10 -11.50 13.37
N ARG A 147 5.49 -12.69 12.90
CA ARG A 147 6.66 -12.88 12.02
C ARG A 147 6.50 -12.21 10.64
N TYR A 148 5.32 -11.68 10.34
CA TYR A 148 4.97 -11.07 9.06
C TYR A 148 4.42 -9.66 9.30
N SER A 149 5.13 -8.66 8.79
CA SER A 149 4.66 -7.27 8.74
C SER A 149 3.63 -7.13 7.62
N SER A 150 2.49 -6.50 7.89
CA SER A 150 1.53 -6.07 6.85
C SER A 150 1.94 -4.75 6.19
N LEU A 151 3.09 -4.20 6.55
CA LEU A 151 3.66 -2.96 6.00
C LEU A 151 5.02 -3.27 5.38
N ILE A 152 5.34 -2.61 4.26
CA ILE A 152 6.64 -2.75 3.62
C ILE A 152 7.74 -2.33 4.58
N ARG A 153 8.79 -3.15 4.70
CA ARG A 153 9.85 -2.86 5.65
C ARG A 153 10.69 -1.68 5.17
N PHE A 154 10.88 -0.69 6.04
CA PHE A 154 11.78 0.44 5.82
C PHE A 154 13.13 0.15 6.47
N TYR A 155 14.22 0.25 5.71
CA TYR A 155 15.57 -0.06 6.20
C TYR A 155 16.35 1.19 6.59
N GLY A 156 16.16 2.30 5.89
CA GLY A 156 16.92 3.52 6.16
C GLY A 156 16.94 4.53 5.02
N ILE A 157 17.81 5.51 5.17
CA ILE A 157 18.08 6.57 4.19
C ILE A 157 19.49 6.38 3.62
N SER A 158 19.66 6.71 2.34
CA SER A 158 20.94 6.78 1.65
C SER A 158 21.02 8.10 0.85
N TYR A 159 22.21 8.41 0.32
CA TYR A 159 22.42 9.54 -0.57
C TYR A 159 23.36 9.17 -1.71
N ASP A 160 22.92 9.39 -2.94
CA ASP A 160 23.71 9.16 -4.15
C ASP A 160 24.53 10.41 -4.47
N SER A 161 25.84 10.35 -4.27
CA SER A 161 26.72 11.51 -4.48
C SER A 161 26.84 11.95 -5.94
N ILE A 162 26.44 11.10 -6.90
CA ILE A 162 26.51 11.40 -8.34
C ILE A 162 25.27 12.18 -8.75
N THR A 163 24.07 11.67 -8.40
CA THR A 163 22.81 12.33 -8.75
C THR A 163 22.36 13.38 -7.72
N GLN A 164 23.06 13.40 -6.58
CA GLN A 164 22.77 14.20 -5.39
C GLN A 164 21.42 13.88 -4.74
N ASP A 165 20.76 12.78 -5.10
CA ASP A 165 19.45 12.44 -4.58
C ASP A 165 19.53 11.77 -3.20
N PHE A 166 18.66 12.20 -2.28
CA PHE A 166 18.31 11.41 -1.11
C PHE A 166 17.41 10.23 -1.49
N ILE A 167 17.70 9.07 -0.88
CA ILE A 167 17.12 7.79 -1.25
C ILE A 167 16.51 7.13 -0.01
N MET A 168 15.27 6.69 -0.14
CA MET A 168 14.66 5.78 0.82
C MET A 168 14.95 4.33 0.44
N VAL A 169 15.37 3.53 1.41
CA VAL A 169 15.75 2.13 1.22
C VAL A 169 14.70 1.25 1.89
N THR A 170 13.99 0.45 1.11
CA THR A 170 12.93 -0.44 1.60
C THR A 170 13.16 -1.89 1.16
N GLU A 171 12.38 -2.81 1.73
CA GLU A 171 12.23 -4.16 1.21
C GLU A 171 11.83 -4.12 -0.28
N TYR A 172 12.45 -5.00 -1.06
CA TYR A 172 12.05 -5.23 -2.44
C TYR A 172 10.97 -6.32 -2.49
N ALA A 173 9.75 -5.92 -2.86
CA ALA A 173 8.66 -6.85 -3.12
C ALA A 173 8.83 -7.49 -4.50
N ASP A 174 9.45 -8.67 -4.55
CA ASP A 174 9.84 -9.37 -5.78
C ASP A 174 8.67 -9.84 -6.64
N LYS A 175 7.50 -10.09 -6.04
CA LYS A 175 6.25 -10.37 -6.76
C LYS A 175 5.60 -9.08 -7.25
N GLY A 176 6.05 -7.90 -6.82
CA GLY A 176 5.51 -6.61 -7.23
C GLY A 176 4.10 -6.35 -6.67
N ASN A 177 3.35 -5.47 -7.33
CA ASN A 177 2.03 -5.07 -6.87
C ASN A 177 0.95 -6.14 -7.08
N ILE A 178 -0.10 -6.06 -6.27
CA ILE A 178 -1.12 -7.10 -6.21
C ILE A 178 -1.92 -7.20 -7.52
N LYS A 179 -2.12 -6.08 -8.22
CA LYS A 179 -2.75 -6.07 -9.55
C LYS A 179 -2.02 -7.02 -10.51
N LYS A 180 -0.69 -6.92 -10.61
CA LYS A 180 0.12 -7.80 -11.46
C LYS A 180 0.01 -9.26 -11.02
N ASN A 181 0.04 -9.52 -9.71
CA ASN A 181 0.01 -10.89 -9.17
C ASN A 181 -1.30 -11.61 -9.41
N ILE A 182 -2.41 -10.92 -9.16
CA ILE A 182 -3.76 -11.45 -9.39
C ILE A 182 -3.94 -11.81 -10.88
N MET A 183 -3.51 -10.93 -11.79
CA MET A 183 -3.58 -11.19 -13.23
C MET A 183 -2.66 -12.34 -13.68
N ASN A 184 -1.46 -12.45 -13.11
CA ASN A 184 -0.52 -13.52 -13.45
C ASN A 184 -0.99 -14.89 -12.94
N HIS A 185 -1.51 -14.95 -11.73
CA HIS A 185 -2.08 -16.17 -11.17
C HIS A 185 -3.31 -16.61 -11.96
N ALA A 186 -4.19 -15.67 -12.33
CA ALA A 186 -5.31 -15.95 -13.23
C ALA A 186 -4.82 -16.57 -14.54
N LYS A 187 -3.81 -15.98 -15.21
CA LYS A 187 -3.23 -16.56 -16.44
C LYS A 187 -2.66 -17.97 -16.25
N PHE A 188 -1.98 -18.23 -15.13
CA PHE A 188 -1.41 -19.55 -14.82
C PHE A 188 -2.47 -20.63 -14.61
N VAL A 189 -3.54 -20.32 -13.86
CA VAL A 189 -4.67 -21.24 -13.68
C VAL A 189 -5.34 -21.56 -15.02
N LEU A 190 -5.36 -20.60 -15.94
CA LEU A 190 -5.97 -20.73 -17.26
C LEU A 190 -5.13 -21.57 -18.26
N SER A 191 -3.81 -21.65 -18.09
CA SER A 191 -2.93 -22.42 -18.97
C SER A 191 -2.83 -23.91 -18.62
N ASN A 192 -3.35 -24.32 -17.46
CA ASN A 192 -3.29 -25.71 -17.00
C ASN A 192 -4.61 -26.45 -17.28
N ILE A 193 -4.49 -27.71 -17.71
CA ILE A 193 -5.57 -28.57 -18.22
C ILE A 193 -6.67 -28.76 -17.16
N PRO A 194 -7.97 -28.77 -17.55
CA PRO A 194 -9.07 -29.09 -16.65
C PRO A 194 -8.99 -30.56 -16.21
N GLY A 195 -8.32 -30.80 -15.07
CA GLY A 195 -8.13 -32.12 -14.49
C GLY A 195 -7.39 -32.08 -13.16
N ASP A 196 -6.45 -31.15 -13.03
CA ASP A 196 -5.86 -30.85 -11.73
C ASP A 196 -6.83 -29.99 -10.92
N ARG A 197 -7.29 -30.57 -9.80
CA ARG A 197 -8.00 -29.87 -8.73
C ARG A 197 -7.04 -28.90 -8.03
N TYR A 198 -6.54 -27.90 -8.76
CA TYR A 198 -6.12 -26.66 -8.12
C TYR A 198 -7.39 -26.03 -7.57
N HIS A 199 -7.66 -26.29 -6.30
CA HIS A 199 -8.57 -25.48 -5.52
C HIS A 199 -7.99 -24.06 -5.56
N TYR A 200 -8.46 -23.23 -6.49
CA TYR A 200 -8.43 -21.80 -6.22
C TYR A 200 -9.29 -21.64 -4.99
N GLU A 201 -8.60 -21.49 -3.89
CA GLU A 201 -9.23 -21.39 -2.60
C GLU A 201 -9.68 -19.93 -2.52
N ILE A 202 -11.01 -19.71 -2.49
CA ILE A 202 -11.62 -18.39 -2.26
C ILE A 202 -10.97 -17.69 -1.05
N SER A 203 -10.47 -18.48 -0.10
CA SER A 203 -9.59 -18.08 1.00
C SER A 203 -8.45 -17.15 0.58
N THR A 204 -7.95 -17.22 -0.66
CA THR A 204 -6.83 -16.37 -1.11
C THR A 204 -7.22 -14.90 -1.17
N ASN A 205 -8.38 -14.56 -1.74
CA ASN A 205 -8.83 -13.17 -1.80
C ASN A 205 -9.19 -12.65 -0.40
N GLU A 206 -9.88 -13.47 0.40
CA GLU A 206 -10.21 -13.12 1.78
C GLU A 206 -8.96 -12.92 2.65
N ASN A 207 -7.94 -13.77 2.50
CA ASN A 207 -6.64 -13.61 3.16
C ASN A 207 -5.94 -12.32 2.73
N ILE A 208 -6.00 -11.96 1.44
CA ILE A 208 -5.50 -10.68 0.94
C ILE A 208 -6.25 -9.52 1.62
N ILE A 209 -7.58 -9.57 1.66
CA ILE A 209 -8.40 -8.52 2.29
C ILE A 209 -8.06 -8.41 3.78
N TYR A 210 -7.90 -9.55 4.45
CA TYR A 210 -7.49 -9.62 5.85
C TYR A 210 -6.10 -8.98 6.06
N ASP A 211 -5.10 -9.33 5.25
CA ASP A 211 -3.75 -8.80 5.38
C ASP A 211 -3.68 -7.29 5.12
N ILE A 212 -4.44 -6.78 4.13
CA ILE A 212 -4.58 -5.34 3.88
C ILE A 212 -5.28 -4.67 5.06
N SER A 213 -6.35 -5.26 5.60
CA SER A 213 -7.06 -4.75 6.77
C SER A 213 -6.15 -4.72 7.99
N ARG A 214 -5.30 -5.73 8.19
CA ARG A 214 -4.29 -5.73 9.26
C ARG A 214 -3.29 -4.61 9.08
N GLY A 215 -2.83 -4.35 7.85
CA GLY A 215 -1.97 -3.21 7.53
C GLY A 215 -2.61 -1.87 7.85
N LEU A 216 -3.85 -1.66 7.39
CA LEU A 216 -4.62 -0.44 7.69
C LEU A 216 -4.86 -0.27 9.18
N ASN A 217 -5.15 -1.34 9.91
CA ASN A 217 -5.34 -1.29 11.36
C ASN A 217 -4.08 -0.79 12.08
N ILE A 218 -2.88 -1.22 11.64
CA ILE A 218 -1.61 -0.71 12.18
C ILE A 218 -1.48 0.80 11.89
N ILE A 219 -1.73 1.23 10.66
CA ILE A 219 -1.64 2.64 10.25
C ILE A 219 -2.61 3.50 11.06
N HIS A 220 -3.88 3.09 11.14
CA HIS A 220 -4.94 3.83 11.82
C HIS A 220 -4.72 3.90 13.33
N ASN A 221 -4.26 2.82 13.96
CA ASN A 221 -3.92 2.82 15.39
C ASN A 221 -2.66 3.64 15.70
N SER A 222 -1.80 3.88 14.70
CA SER A 222 -0.70 4.84 14.78
C SER A 222 -1.17 6.29 14.58
N GLY A 223 -2.49 6.54 14.55
CA GLY A 223 -3.05 7.88 14.34
C GLY A 223 -2.82 8.45 12.94
N LEU A 224 -2.50 7.61 11.95
CA LEU A 224 -2.25 8.00 10.56
C LEU A 224 -3.39 7.55 9.64
N VAL A 225 -3.48 8.19 8.47
CA VAL A 225 -4.32 7.78 7.33
C VAL A 225 -3.41 7.64 6.12
N HIS A 226 -3.56 6.56 5.34
CA HIS A 226 -2.71 6.27 4.18
C HIS A 226 -2.95 7.27 3.03
N CYS A 227 -4.20 7.67 2.81
CA CYS A 227 -4.65 8.69 1.84
C CYS A 227 -4.52 8.34 0.35
N ASP A 228 -3.66 7.39 -0.01
CA ASP A 228 -3.46 6.93 -1.40
C ASP A 228 -3.45 5.40 -1.51
N LEU A 229 -4.42 4.75 -0.86
CA LEU A 229 -4.52 3.30 -0.92
C LEU A 229 -5.11 2.87 -2.27
N HIS A 230 -4.36 2.09 -3.04
CA HIS A 230 -4.84 1.48 -4.28
C HIS A 230 -4.02 0.22 -4.59
N THR A 231 -4.44 -0.57 -5.58
CA THR A 231 -3.79 -1.85 -5.93
C THR A 231 -2.32 -1.74 -6.36
N GLY A 232 -1.83 -0.53 -6.66
CA GLY A 232 -0.43 -0.24 -6.98
C GLY A 232 0.46 -0.08 -5.73
N ASN A 233 -0.13 0.36 -4.61
CA ASN A 233 0.53 0.56 -3.32
C ASN A 233 0.39 -0.67 -2.39
N ILE A 234 -0.32 -1.71 -2.83
CA ILE A 234 -0.33 -3.03 -2.19
C ILE A 234 0.66 -3.93 -2.91
N LEU A 235 1.69 -4.37 -2.22
CA LEU A 235 2.75 -5.22 -2.75
C LEU A 235 2.69 -6.62 -2.16
N GLN A 236 3.31 -7.57 -2.86
CA GLN A 236 3.54 -8.91 -2.34
C GLN A 236 5.04 -9.20 -2.30
N ASN A 237 5.54 -9.54 -1.11
CA ASN A 237 6.95 -9.83 -0.94
C ASN A 237 7.30 -11.30 -1.20
N SER A 238 8.57 -11.64 -1.01
CA SER A 238 9.12 -12.97 -1.26
C SER A 238 8.53 -14.06 -0.35
N PHE A 239 7.99 -13.67 0.80
CA PHE A 239 7.26 -14.54 1.73
C PHE A 239 5.80 -14.76 1.33
N SER A 240 5.37 -14.21 0.19
CA SER A 240 3.97 -14.14 -0.23
C SER A 240 3.09 -13.29 0.69
N ALA A 241 3.67 -12.53 1.63
CA ALA A 241 2.93 -11.63 2.49
C ALA A 241 2.45 -10.42 1.69
N ILE A 242 1.21 -10.00 1.95
CA ILE A 242 0.64 -8.79 1.39
C ILE A 242 1.02 -7.62 2.30
N VAL A 243 1.62 -6.59 1.71
CA VAL A 243 2.13 -5.44 2.44
C VAL A 243 1.65 -4.13 1.82
N ILE A 244 1.28 -3.18 2.67
CA ILE A 244 0.99 -1.80 2.29
C ILE A 244 2.31 -1.04 2.18
N SER A 245 2.44 -0.22 1.13
CA SER A 245 3.62 0.59 0.83
C SER A 245 3.25 2.01 0.41
N ASP A 246 4.26 2.88 0.30
CA ASP A 246 4.15 4.27 -0.16
C ASP A 246 3.36 5.19 0.79
N PHE A 247 4.08 5.75 1.76
CA PHE A 247 3.54 6.64 2.79
C PHE A 247 3.72 8.13 2.42
N GLY A 248 4.02 8.44 1.15
CA GLY A 248 4.35 9.79 0.70
C GLY A 248 3.20 10.80 0.85
N LEU A 249 1.95 10.32 0.86
CA LEU A 249 0.74 11.11 1.09
C LEU A 249 0.12 10.89 2.47
N SER A 250 0.68 9.99 3.28
CA SER A 250 0.14 9.67 4.59
C SER A 250 0.23 10.87 5.54
N GLN A 251 -0.82 11.09 6.31
CA GLN A 251 -0.90 12.22 7.24
C GLN A 251 -1.60 11.86 8.55
N PRO A 252 -1.37 12.61 9.64
CA PRO A 252 -2.06 12.38 10.90
C PRO A 252 -3.57 12.57 10.77
N ALA A 253 -4.33 11.64 11.34
CA ALA A 253 -5.80 11.63 11.27
C ALA A 253 -6.46 12.85 11.93
N ASN A 254 -5.75 13.53 12.84
CA ASN A 254 -6.26 14.66 13.61
C ASN A 254 -5.79 16.02 13.10
N ILE A 255 -4.89 16.07 12.11
CA ILE A 255 -4.44 17.34 11.56
C ILE A 255 -5.42 17.74 10.47
N SER A 256 -6.13 18.85 10.72
CA SER A 256 -6.85 19.61 9.70
C SER A 256 -5.83 20.27 8.77
N THR A 257 -5.14 19.47 7.94
CA THR A 257 -4.65 20.01 6.69
C THR A 257 -5.91 20.29 5.90
N SER A 258 -6.34 21.56 5.86
CA SER A 258 -7.23 22.01 4.81
C SER A 258 -6.63 21.45 3.53
N ILE A 259 -7.35 20.55 2.83
CA ILE A 259 -6.91 20.11 1.50
C ILE A 259 -6.55 21.41 0.79
N LYS A 260 -5.29 21.56 0.37
CA LYS A 260 -4.82 22.81 -0.23
C LYS A 260 -5.88 23.18 -1.27
N SER A 261 -6.38 24.41 -1.22
CA SER A 261 -7.50 24.93 -2.01
C SER A 261 -7.40 24.64 -3.52
N SER A 262 -6.20 24.27 -3.97
CA SER A 262 -5.82 23.95 -5.34
C SER A 262 -6.22 22.54 -5.83
N GLY A 263 -6.27 21.50 -4.98
CA GLY A 263 -6.60 20.12 -5.43
C GLY A 263 -6.17 18.95 -4.52
N ILE A 264 -6.36 17.71 -5.00
CA ILE A 264 -6.04 16.45 -4.31
C ILE A 264 -5.07 15.59 -5.13
N TYR A 265 -4.32 14.71 -4.48
CA TYR A 265 -3.57 13.66 -5.15
C TYR A 265 -4.24 12.29 -4.95
N GLY A 266 -4.19 11.44 -5.98
CA GLY A 266 -4.56 10.04 -5.87
C GLY A 266 -5.06 9.44 -7.17
N VAL A 267 -5.64 8.23 -7.08
CA VAL A 267 -6.24 7.52 -8.21
C VAL A 267 -7.77 7.61 -8.14
N VAL A 268 -8.40 8.37 -9.04
CA VAL A 268 -9.81 8.80 -8.98
C VAL A 268 -10.79 7.75 -8.44
N PRO A 269 -10.85 6.51 -8.96
CA PRO A 269 -11.83 5.52 -8.49
C PRO A 269 -11.66 5.09 -7.02
N TYR A 270 -10.45 5.22 -6.47
CA TYR A 270 -10.10 4.81 -5.11
C TYR A 270 -10.28 5.96 -4.09
N ILE A 271 -10.49 7.19 -4.55
CA ILE A 271 -10.68 8.36 -3.68
C ILE A 271 -12.13 8.38 -3.17
N ALA A 272 -12.29 8.53 -1.86
CA ALA A 272 -13.60 8.57 -1.23
C ALA A 272 -14.39 9.85 -1.62
N PRO A 273 -15.73 9.77 -1.77
CA PRO A 273 -16.55 10.87 -2.29
C PRO A 273 -16.42 12.15 -1.46
N GLU A 274 -16.29 12.03 -0.13
CA GLU A 274 -16.16 13.17 0.77
C GLU A 274 -14.85 13.96 0.58
N ILE A 275 -13.79 13.33 0.06
CA ILE A 275 -12.50 13.98 -0.20
C ILE A 275 -12.61 14.92 -1.39
N PHE A 276 -13.39 14.53 -2.42
CA PHE A 276 -13.69 15.43 -3.54
C PHE A 276 -14.52 16.65 -3.12
N LEU A 277 -15.27 16.53 -2.01
CA LEU A 277 -16.02 17.62 -1.39
C LEU A 277 -15.18 18.48 -0.43
N GLY A 278 -13.85 18.29 -0.42
CA GLY A 278 -12.94 19.07 0.40
C GLY A 278 -12.92 18.68 1.88
N LYS A 279 -13.56 17.57 2.27
CA LYS A 279 -13.46 17.04 3.65
C LYS A 279 -12.09 16.39 3.86
N GLN A 280 -11.68 16.34 5.13
CA GLN A 280 -10.39 15.76 5.51
C GLN A 280 -10.35 14.25 5.27
N TYR A 281 -9.15 13.74 5.02
CA TYR A 281 -8.90 12.30 5.04
C TYR A 281 -9.09 11.75 6.45
N THR A 282 -9.69 10.58 6.53
CA THR A 282 -9.95 9.87 7.79
C THR A 282 -9.65 8.39 7.59
N PRO A 283 -9.54 7.58 8.66
CA PRO A 283 -9.47 6.12 8.50
C PRO A 283 -10.57 5.56 7.57
N ALA A 284 -11.77 6.12 7.63
CA ALA A 284 -12.90 5.72 6.77
C ALA A 284 -12.67 6.01 5.27
N SER A 285 -11.82 6.96 4.89
CA SER A 285 -11.48 7.17 3.47
C SER A 285 -10.55 6.08 2.94
N ASP A 286 -9.62 5.55 3.75
CA ASP A 286 -8.83 4.38 3.35
C ASP A 286 -9.71 3.12 3.22
N ILE A 287 -10.72 2.98 4.07
CA ILE A 287 -11.68 1.88 4.01
C ILE A 287 -12.51 1.93 2.72
N TYR A 288 -12.89 3.13 2.26
CA TYR A 288 -13.51 3.29 0.95
C TYR A 288 -12.61 2.73 -0.16
N SER A 289 -11.33 3.11 -0.15
CA SER A 289 -10.35 2.60 -1.11
C SER A 289 -10.22 1.08 -1.04
N LEU A 290 -10.24 0.49 0.16
CA LEU A 290 -10.28 -0.97 0.35
C LEU A 290 -11.52 -1.60 -0.28
N GLY A 291 -12.70 -0.98 -0.19
CA GLY A 291 -13.91 -1.43 -0.88
C GLY A 291 -13.71 -1.55 -2.40
N ILE A 292 -13.06 -0.55 -3.00
CA ILE A 292 -12.72 -0.57 -4.43
C ILE A 292 -11.67 -1.65 -4.73
N ILE A 293 -10.66 -1.84 -3.86
CA ILE A 293 -9.68 -2.93 -4.00
C ILE A 293 -10.38 -4.29 -3.95
N ILE A 294 -11.29 -4.54 -3.00
CA ILE A 294 -12.06 -5.78 -2.91
C ILE A 294 -12.79 -6.05 -4.24
N TRP A 295 -13.40 -5.02 -4.84
CA TRP A 295 -14.02 -5.17 -6.14
C TRP A 295 -13.02 -5.64 -7.21
N VAL A 296 -11.83 -5.00 -7.29
CA VAL A 296 -10.78 -5.39 -8.23
C VAL A 296 -10.27 -6.81 -8.01
N LEU A 297 -10.12 -7.25 -6.75
CA LEU A 297 -9.69 -8.63 -6.42
C LEU A 297 -10.63 -9.68 -7.01
N HIS A 298 -11.92 -9.35 -7.12
CA HIS A 298 -12.96 -10.28 -7.55
C HIS A 298 -13.40 -10.09 -9.01
N SER A 299 -13.33 -8.87 -9.54
CA SER A 299 -13.65 -8.58 -10.94
C SER A 299 -12.46 -8.84 -11.87
N PHE A 300 -11.23 -8.75 -11.37
CA PHE A 300 -9.99 -8.75 -12.16
C PHE A 300 -9.93 -7.60 -13.18
N GLU A 301 -10.71 -6.55 -12.98
CA GLU A 301 -10.88 -5.40 -13.87
C GLU A 301 -10.45 -4.11 -13.21
N GLU A 302 -10.16 -3.11 -14.03
CA GLU A 302 -10.00 -1.75 -13.55
C GLU A 302 -11.37 -1.10 -13.28
N PRO A 303 -11.52 -0.36 -12.17
CA PRO A 303 -12.79 0.27 -11.84
C PRO A 303 -13.10 1.37 -12.86
N PHE A 304 -14.30 1.30 -13.46
CA PHE A 304 -14.77 2.23 -14.48
C PHE A 304 -13.93 2.21 -15.78
N ASN A 305 -13.40 1.05 -16.18
CA ASN A 305 -12.63 0.86 -17.42
C ASN A 305 -13.34 1.29 -18.72
N ASN A 306 -14.65 1.51 -18.67
CA ASN A 306 -15.50 1.96 -19.78
C ASN A 306 -15.83 3.47 -19.73
N LYS A 307 -15.28 4.22 -18.78
CA LYS A 307 -15.48 5.66 -18.61
C LYS A 307 -14.14 6.39 -18.62
N ASP A 308 -14.15 7.65 -19.06
CA ASP A 308 -13.02 8.54 -18.88
C ASP A 308 -12.86 8.90 -17.40
N LEU A 309 -11.62 8.95 -16.90
CA LEU A 309 -11.30 9.31 -15.52
C LEU A 309 -11.26 10.85 -15.36
N ASP A 310 -12.40 11.49 -15.61
CA ASP A 310 -12.57 12.95 -15.71
C ASP A 310 -13.47 13.53 -14.59
N ALA A 311 -13.85 14.80 -14.73
CA ALA A 311 -14.72 15.46 -13.76
C ALA A 311 -16.14 14.85 -13.72
N ASN A 312 -16.66 14.32 -14.84
CA ASN A 312 -17.96 13.66 -14.87
C ASN A 312 -17.96 12.41 -13.99
N LEU A 313 -16.92 11.58 -14.09
CA LEU A 313 -16.81 10.41 -13.25
C LEU A 313 -16.72 10.77 -11.76
N ILE A 314 -15.98 11.83 -11.42
CA ILE A 314 -15.91 12.34 -10.04
C ILE A 314 -17.31 12.71 -9.52
N LEU A 315 -18.09 13.43 -10.32
CA LEU A 315 -19.47 13.80 -9.96
C LEU A 315 -20.39 12.59 -9.81
N ASP A 316 -20.28 11.63 -10.72
CA ASP A 316 -21.02 10.37 -10.63
C ASP A 316 -20.68 9.64 -9.32
N ILE A 317 -19.40 9.55 -8.94
CA ILE A 317 -18.95 8.91 -7.70
C ILE A 317 -19.53 9.63 -6.47
N ILE A 318 -19.48 10.96 -6.45
CA ILE A 318 -20.09 11.80 -5.40
C ILE A 318 -21.60 11.51 -5.29
N ARG A 319 -22.28 11.33 -6.42
CA ARG A 319 -23.71 10.99 -6.50
C ARG A 319 -24.02 9.53 -6.17
N GLY A 320 -23.01 8.72 -5.83
CA GLY A 320 -23.18 7.34 -5.40
C GLY A 320 -22.87 6.28 -6.45
N LEU A 321 -22.31 6.65 -7.61
CA LEU A 321 -21.81 5.66 -8.57
C LEU A 321 -20.74 4.78 -7.91
N ARG A 322 -20.87 3.47 -8.12
CA ARG A 322 -19.89 2.45 -7.72
C ARG A 322 -19.63 1.48 -8.87
N PRO A 323 -18.49 0.78 -8.88
CA PRO A 323 -18.25 -0.29 -9.83
C PRO A 323 -19.38 -1.33 -9.81
N GLN A 324 -19.80 -1.78 -10.99
CA GLN A 324 -20.93 -2.69 -11.13
C GLN A 324 -20.59 -4.07 -10.56
N ILE A 325 -21.47 -4.61 -9.72
CA ILE A 325 -21.39 -5.99 -9.23
C ILE A 325 -22.36 -6.83 -10.06
N SER A 326 -21.83 -7.58 -11.02
CA SER A 326 -22.66 -8.50 -11.81
C SER A 326 -22.83 -9.82 -11.05
N PRO A 327 -24.04 -10.40 -10.97
CA PRO A 327 -24.23 -11.76 -10.47
C PRO A 327 -23.33 -12.78 -11.18
N LYS A 328 -22.90 -12.49 -12.41
CA LYS A 328 -21.97 -13.32 -13.19
C LYS A 328 -20.55 -13.36 -12.64
N MET A 329 -20.17 -12.49 -11.70
CA MET A 329 -18.87 -12.52 -11.04
C MET A 329 -18.78 -13.64 -9.99
N GLY A 330 -19.91 -14.13 -9.48
CA GLY A 330 -19.93 -15.20 -8.47
C GLY A 330 -19.23 -14.83 -7.16
N ILE A 331 -19.23 -13.53 -6.81
CA ILE A 331 -18.70 -13.05 -5.53
C ILE A 331 -19.62 -13.57 -4.41
N PRO A 332 -19.09 -14.22 -3.36
CA PRO A 332 -19.89 -14.63 -2.21
C PRO A 332 -20.68 -13.43 -1.67
N ASN A 333 -21.97 -13.62 -1.36
CA ASN A 333 -22.85 -12.55 -0.89
C ASN A 333 -22.25 -11.78 0.28
N HIS A 334 -21.58 -12.52 1.15
CA HIS A 334 -20.98 -11.95 2.33
C HIS A 334 -19.78 -11.03 2.05
N ILE A 335 -19.04 -11.28 0.97
CA ILE A 335 -17.99 -10.37 0.47
C ILE A 335 -18.62 -9.18 -0.24
N VAL A 336 -19.73 -9.38 -0.96
CA VAL A 336 -20.51 -8.28 -1.52
C VAL A 336 -20.99 -7.33 -0.42
N ASP A 337 -21.50 -7.87 0.68
CA ASP A 337 -21.97 -7.07 1.82
C ASP A 337 -20.82 -6.35 2.51
N LEU A 338 -19.70 -7.02 2.74
CA LEU A 338 -18.47 -6.43 3.28
C LEU A 338 -17.98 -5.27 2.40
N MET A 339 -17.80 -5.53 1.09
CA MET A 339 -17.38 -4.54 0.11
C MET A 339 -18.32 -3.32 0.08
N LYS A 340 -19.64 -3.56 0.15
CA LYS A 340 -20.64 -2.49 0.18
C LYS A 340 -20.56 -1.61 1.41
N LYS A 341 -20.30 -2.20 2.58
CA LYS A 341 -20.05 -1.44 3.81
C LYS A 341 -18.76 -0.64 3.70
N CYS A 342 -17.71 -1.18 3.08
CA CYS A 342 -16.45 -0.46 2.92
C CYS A 342 -16.59 0.81 2.08
N TRP A 343 -17.34 0.78 0.97
CA TRP A 343 -17.45 1.92 0.03
C TRP A 343 -18.73 2.76 0.19
N ASP A 344 -19.39 2.70 1.35
CA ASP A 344 -20.61 3.47 1.62
C ASP A 344 -20.37 4.98 1.38
N SER A 345 -21.38 5.70 0.88
CA SER A 345 -21.26 7.13 0.63
C SER A 345 -21.10 7.93 1.92
N ASP A 346 -21.72 7.50 3.03
CA ASP A 346 -21.49 8.09 4.34
C ASP A 346 -20.29 7.40 5.01
N PRO A 347 -19.18 8.11 5.28
CA PRO A 347 -18.03 7.53 5.97
C PRO A 347 -18.36 6.94 7.34
N LYS A 348 -19.44 7.36 8.01
CA LYS A 348 -19.85 6.82 9.31
C LYS A 348 -20.41 5.40 9.23
N ASN A 349 -20.92 4.99 8.07
CA ASN A 349 -21.45 3.65 7.84
C ASN A 349 -20.35 2.64 7.50
N ARG A 350 -19.13 3.11 7.25
CA ARG A 350 -17.99 2.27 6.88
C ARG A 350 -17.43 1.57 8.12
N GLN A 351 -17.10 0.30 7.96
CA GLN A 351 -16.49 -0.50 9.01
C GLN A 351 -15.05 -0.05 9.28
N THR A 352 -14.53 -0.30 10.48
CA THR A 352 -13.10 -0.12 10.75
C THR A 352 -12.29 -1.29 10.20
N ALA A 353 -10.99 -1.08 10.00
CA ALA A 353 -10.07 -2.15 9.59
C ALA A 353 -10.11 -3.35 10.57
N GLN A 354 -10.22 -3.08 11.87
CA GLN A 354 -10.43 -4.10 12.90
C GLN A 354 -11.72 -4.90 12.69
N GLN A 355 -12.85 -4.22 12.49
CA GLN A 355 -14.14 -4.89 12.27
C GLN A 355 -14.15 -5.76 11.02
N ILE A 356 -13.41 -5.37 9.98
CA ILE A 356 -13.24 -6.19 8.76
C ILE A 356 -12.48 -7.47 9.09
N MET A 357 -11.36 -7.39 9.83
CA MET A 357 -10.61 -8.57 10.28
C MET A 357 -11.48 -9.53 11.10
N GLU A 358 -12.21 -9.01 12.09
CA GLU A 358 -13.13 -9.78 12.93
C GLU A 358 -14.24 -10.44 12.09
N THR A 359 -14.75 -9.75 11.05
CA THR A 359 -15.76 -10.29 10.13
C THR A 359 -15.23 -11.46 9.29
N LEU A 360 -13.93 -11.46 8.98
CA LEU A 360 -13.29 -12.52 8.19
C LEU A 360 -12.84 -13.70 9.07
N GLU A 361 -12.41 -13.46 10.31
CA GLU A 361 -11.99 -14.52 11.25
C GLU A 361 -13.16 -15.36 11.79
N ASN A 362 -14.31 -14.74 12.07
CA ASN A 362 -15.44 -15.41 12.72
C ASN A 362 -16.27 -16.32 11.79
N ARG A 363 -15.77 -16.68 10.60
CA ARG A 363 -16.52 -17.48 9.64
C ARG A 363 -16.15 -18.96 9.71
N GLU A 364 -17.14 -19.78 10.07
CA GLU A 364 -17.11 -21.20 9.73
C GLU A 364 -17.22 -21.32 8.20
N THR A 365 -16.25 -21.98 7.56
CA THR A 365 -16.28 -22.23 6.11
C THR A 365 -17.48 -23.10 5.76
N GLY A 366 -18.57 -22.48 5.29
CA GLY A 366 -19.76 -23.21 4.84
C GLY A 366 -19.46 -24.05 3.59
N PRO A 367 -19.96 -25.30 3.50
CA PRO A 367 -19.69 -26.17 2.36
C PRO A 367 -20.61 -25.82 1.18
N ASN A 368 -20.36 -24.72 0.44
CA ASN A 368 -20.91 -24.53 -0.92
C ASN A 368 -20.42 -23.28 -1.70
N GLU A 369 -19.78 -22.29 -1.09
CA GLU A 369 -19.34 -21.09 -1.82
C GLU A 369 -18.14 -21.37 -2.76
N THR A 370 -17.29 -22.34 -2.41
CA THR A 370 -16.09 -22.74 -3.16
C THR A 370 -16.39 -23.33 -4.54
N PHE A 371 -17.57 -23.92 -4.76
CA PHE A 371 -17.93 -24.53 -6.05
C PHE A 371 -18.41 -23.46 -7.06
N LEU A 372 -19.14 -22.44 -6.60
CA LEU A 372 -19.67 -21.37 -7.44
C LEU A 372 -18.57 -20.44 -7.97
N ALA A 373 -17.60 -20.03 -7.15
CA ALA A 373 -16.49 -19.20 -7.62
C ALA A 373 -15.57 -19.94 -8.61
N ASN A 374 -15.39 -21.26 -8.46
CA ASN A 374 -14.59 -22.08 -9.37
C ASN A 374 -15.27 -22.29 -10.75
N SER A 375 -16.60 -22.37 -10.79
CA SER A 375 -17.36 -22.44 -12.04
C SER A 375 -17.28 -21.12 -12.85
N HIS A 376 -17.29 -19.98 -12.17
CA HIS A 376 -17.25 -18.66 -12.82
C HIS A 376 -15.85 -18.23 -13.25
N ARG A 377 -14.78 -18.65 -12.56
CA ARG A 377 -13.40 -18.41 -13.02
C ARG A 377 -13.11 -19.10 -14.36
N LYS A 378 -13.72 -20.27 -14.61
CA LYS A 378 -13.76 -20.94 -15.93
C LYS A 378 -14.62 -20.21 -16.97
N LYS A 379 -15.52 -19.31 -16.56
CA LYS A 379 -16.37 -18.51 -17.47
C LYS A 379 -15.71 -17.19 -17.88
N TYR A 380 -14.90 -16.59 -17.00
CA TYR A 380 -14.03 -15.45 -17.37
C TYR A 380 -12.94 -15.85 -18.38
N SER A 381 -12.53 -17.13 -18.40
CA SER A 381 -11.63 -17.66 -19.44
C SER A 381 -12.24 -17.56 -20.85
N LEU A 382 -13.56 -17.64 -20.99
CA LEU A 382 -14.27 -17.51 -22.27
C LEU A 382 -14.39 -16.05 -22.73
N LEU A 383 -14.52 -15.09 -21.79
CA LEU A 383 -14.58 -13.65 -22.09
C LEU A 383 -13.24 -13.11 -22.63
N LYS A 384 -12.12 -13.68 -22.17
CA LYS A 384 -10.79 -13.28 -22.64
C LYS A 384 -10.45 -13.79 -24.04
N THR A 385 -11.05 -14.90 -24.47
CA THR A 385 -10.95 -15.41 -25.85
C THR A 385 -11.73 -14.52 -26.86
N MET A 386 -12.56 -13.59 -26.37
CA MET A 386 -13.39 -12.70 -27.18
C MET A 386 -12.78 -11.28 -27.41
N ASN A 387 -11.49 -11.06 -27.12
CA ASN A 387 -10.78 -9.80 -27.43
C ASN A 387 -11.48 -8.50 -26.94
N LEU A 388 -11.88 -8.44 -25.67
CA LEU A 388 -12.40 -7.22 -25.05
C LEU A 388 -11.52 -6.74 -23.90
N VAL A 389 -10.26 -6.36 -24.16
CA VAL A 389 -9.52 -5.43 -23.28
C VAL A 389 -8.46 -4.68 -24.11
N ASP A 390 -8.91 -3.83 -25.04
CA ASP A 390 -8.10 -2.67 -25.37
C ASP A 390 -8.46 -1.60 -24.34
N ASN A 391 -7.54 -1.36 -23.40
CA ASN A 391 -7.67 -0.26 -22.45
C ASN A 391 -7.83 1.04 -23.25
N HIS A 392 -8.92 1.75 -23.01
CA HIS A 392 -9.15 3.06 -23.61
C HIS A 392 -7.94 3.97 -23.33
N PRO A 393 -7.37 4.64 -24.34
CA PRO A 393 -6.11 5.40 -24.23
C PRO A 393 -6.16 6.62 -23.30
N GLY A 394 -7.28 6.89 -22.62
CA GLY A 394 -7.46 7.96 -21.63
C GLY A 394 -7.30 7.53 -20.16
N THR A 395 -7.05 6.25 -19.86
CA THR A 395 -7.15 5.73 -18.48
C THR A 395 -5.81 5.73 -17.73
N CYS A 396 -5.60 6.73 -16.87
CA CYS A 396 -4.41 6.82 -16.00
C CYS A 396 -4.73 6.33 -14.58
N TYR A 397 -4.35 5.08 -14.27
CA TYR A 397 -4.48 4.44 -12.94
C TYR A 397 -3.22 4.60 -12.07
N THR A 398 -2.57 5.76 -12.18
CA THR A 398 -1.44 6.15 -11.32
C THR A 398 -1.81 7.41 -10.56
N SER A 399 -1.28 7.55 -9.35
CA SER A 399 -1.56 8.70 -8.49
C SER A 399 -1.10 9.98 -9.15
N ARG A 400 -2.02 10.93 -9.27
CA ARG A 400 -1.79 12.21 -9.93
C ARG A 400 -2.51 13.33 -9.22
N TYR A 401 -2.05 14.55 -9.46
CA TYR A 401 -2.74 15.74 -9.00
C TYR A 401 -4.04 15.97 -9.77
N LEU A 402 -5.10 16.24 -9.03
CA LEU A 402 -6.44 16.56 -9.50
C LEU A 402 -6.80 17.95 -8.98
N SER A 403 -6.87 18.93 -9.88
CA SER A 403 -7.26 20.28 -9.49
C SER A 403 -8.76 20.36 -9.23
N PHE A 404 -9.14 20.93 -8.08
CA PHE A 404 -10.55 21.21 -7.79
C PHE A 404 -11.14 22.27 -8.71
N GLN A 405 -10.32 23.15 -9.29
CA GLN A 405 -10.81 24.17 -10.22
C GLN A 405 -11.50 23.53 -11.43
N ARG A 406 -10.94 22.43 -11.97
CA ARG A 406 -11.57 21.72 -13.09
C ARG A 406 -12.92 21.14 -12.73
N VAL A 407 -13.09 20.65 -11.49
CA VAL A 407 -14.37 20.14 -10.99
C VAL A 407 -15.35 21.30 -10.81
N LYS A 408 -14.90 22.43 -10.26
CA LYS A 408 -15.70 23.66 -10.11
C LYS A 408 -16.14 24.23 -11.45
N ASP A 409 -15.24 24.36 -12.42
CA ASP A 409 -15.55 24.85 -13.77
C ASP A 409 -16.59 23.96 -14.46
N HIS A 410 -16.48 22.64 -14.25
CA HIS A 410 -17.42 21.69 -14.81
C HIS A 410 -18.79 21.77 -14.13
N LEU A 411 -18.82 21.89 -12.79
CA LEU A 411 -20.05 22.15 -12.03
C LEU A 411 -20.72 23.45 -12.45
N ALA A 412 -19.94 24.52 -12.62
CA ALA A 412 -20.45 25.81 -13.08
C ALA A 412 -21.13 25.69 -14.46
N LYS A 413 -20.56 24.91 -15.38
CA LYS A 413 -21.18 24.63 -16.69
C LYS A 413 -22.49 23.87 -16.56
N LEU A 414 -22.53 22.82 -15.72
CA LEU A 414 -23.75 22.07 -15.47
C LEU A 414 -24.85 22.94 -14.82
N THR A 415 -24.50 23.82 -13.87
CA THR A 415 -25.49 24.73 -13.26
C THR A 415 -26.04 25.80 -14.21
N ILE A 416 -25.31 26.12 -15.29
CA ILE A 416 -25.80 27.02 -16.36
C ILE A 416 -26.79 26.29 -17.28
N GLU A 417 -26.62 24.98 -17.47
CA GLU A 417 -27.51 24.14 -18.28
C GLU A 417 -28.76 23.69 -17.51
N ASP A 418 -28.69 23.62 -16.18
CA ASP A 418 -29.68 22.98 -15.31
C ASP A 418 -30.42 23.97 -14.39
N SER A 419 -30.84 25.14 -14.94
CA SER A 419 -31.54 26.20 -14.20
C SER A 419 -32.97 25.81 -13.73
N GLY A 420 -33.13 24.60 -13.21
CA GLY A 420 -34.35 24.05 -12.67
C GLY A 420 -34.15 22.80 -11.80
N GLN A 421 -33.18 22.74 -10.88
CA GLN A 421 -33.35 22.28 -9.47
C GLN A 421 -32.03 21.92 -8.74
N ASN A 422 -31.80 22.66 -7.65
CA ASN A 422 -31.23 22.29 -6.33
C ASN A 422 -29.73 21.97 -6.12
N ASP A 423 -29.13 22.87 -5.32
CA ASP A 423 -28.42 22.66 -4.04
C ASP A 423 -27.19 21.74 -4.01
N LEU A 424 -26.10 22.17 -4.67
CA LEU A 424 -24.75 21.92 -4.18
C LEU A 424 -24.08 23.26 -3.89
N SER A 425 -24.23 23.77 -2.66
CA SER A 425 -23.46 24.93 -2.20
C SER A 425 -22.01 24.52 -1.92
N LEU A 426 -21.12 24.81 -2.87
CA LEU A 426 -19.68 24.76 -2.67
C LEU A 426 -19.21 25.98 -1.85
N PRO A 427 -18.11 25.87 -1.07
CA PRO A 427 -17.58 26.99 -0.29
C PRO A 427 -17.22 28.20 -1.17
N THR A 428 -17.89 29.32 -0.93
CA THR A 428 -17.66 30.61 -1.58
C THR A 428 -16.58 31.39 -0.86
N SER A 429 -15.33 31.17 -1.25
CA SER A 429 -14.23 32.16 -1.30
C SER A 429 -12.89 31.44 -1.27
N ILE A 430 -11.93 31.94 -2.05
CA ILE A 430 -10.59 32.34 -1.60
C ILE A 430 -9.71 32.52 -2.84
N ASN A 431 -8.95 33.62 -2.79
CA ASN A 431 -8.05 34.14 -3.80
C ASN A 431 -7.04 33.10 -4.30
N ASP A 432 -6.88 33.11 -5.62
CA ASP A 432 -5.79 32.48 -6.35
C ASP A 432 -4.50 33.22 -6.04
N ASP A 433 -3.57 32.58 -5.33
CA ASP A 433 -2.15 32.85 -5.51
C ASP A 433 -1.35 31.55 -5.33
N ASN A 434 -0.60 31.23 -6.40
CA ASN A 434 0.55 30.33 -6.49
C ASN A 434 0.30 28.81 -6.63
N MET A 435 0.12 28.42 -7.90
CA MET A 435 0.69 27.17 -8.43
C MET A 435 2.23 27.25 -8.36
N ARG A 436 2.84 26.17 -7.84
CA ARG A 436 4.27 25.94 -7.60
C ARG A 436 4.78 26.54 -6.30
N ASP A 437 4.69 25.73 -5.24
CA ASP A 437 5.74 25.73 -4.24
C ASP A 437 6.03 24.29 -3.78
N PHE A 438 7.17 23.77 -4.24
CA PHE A 438 7.80 22.54 -3.78
C PHE A 438 8.94 22.87 -2.81
N GLY A 439 8.75 23.85 -1.93
CA GLY A 439 9.55 24.00 -0.72
C GLY A 439 9.99 25.42 -0.46
N ASP A 440 9.12 26.21 0.17
CA ASP A 440 9.59 27.31 0.98
C ASP A 440 10.36 26.76 2.18
N LYS A 441 11.69 26.89 2.06
CA LYS A 441 12.75 26.94 3.08
C LYS A 441 12.40 26.32 4.43
N ILE A 442 13.19 25.32 4.80
CA ILE A 442 13.26 24.68 6.14
C ILE A 442 13.01 25.73 7.25
N ILE A 443 11.77 25.76 7.76
CA ILE A 443 11.46 26.42 9.03
C ILE A 443 11.94 25.45 10.12
N ALA A 444 12.67 25.99 11.08
CA ALA A 444 13.26 25.26 12.21
C ALA A 444 12.32 24.20 12.79
N LEU A 445 12.89 23.05 13.15
CA LEU A 445 12.20 21.94 13.81
C LEU A 445 11.38 22.47 15.01
N PRO A 446 10.10 22.11 15.15
CA PRO A 446 9.38 22.33 16.39
C PRO A 446 10.08 21.53 17.50
N THR A 447 10.54 22.19 18.55
CA THR A 447 10.94 21.52 19.79
C THR A 447 9.75 20.74 20.32
N LEU A 448 9.88 19.42 20.45
CA LEU A 448 8.92 18.59 21.15
C LEU A 448 8.78 19.09 22.61
N PRO A 449 7.56 19.12 23.18
CA PRO A 449 7.37 19.55 24.55
C PRO A 449 8.13 18.62 25.50
N ASP A 450 8.92 19.22 26.40
CA ASP A 450 9.60 18.52 27.49
C ASP A 450 8.57 17.80 28.36
N THR A 451 8.51 16.48 28.25
CA THR A 451 7.85 15.64 29.27
C THR A 451 8.82 15.43 30.42
N SER A 452 9.13 16.51 31.13
CA SER A 452 9.80 16.49 32.43
C SER A 452 9.10 17.44 33.40
N SER A 453 7.83 17.14 33.69
CA SER A 453 7.18 17.64 34.91
C SER A 453 6.06 16.70 35.36
N SER A 454 6.43 15.68 36.13
CA SER A 454 5.80 15.28 37.39
C SER A 454 6.58 14.14 38.03
#